data_AF-A0A494Y5U3-F1
#
_entry.id   AF-A0A494Y5U3-F1
#
_cell.length_a   1.000
_cell.length_b   1.000
_cell.length_c   1.000
_cell.angle_alpha   90.00
_cell.angle_beta   90.00
_cell.angle_gamma   90.00
#
_symmetry.space_group_name_H-M   'P 1'
#
loop_
_entity.id
_entity.type
_entity.pdbx_description
1 polymer ?
#
loop_
_entity_poly.entity_id
_entity_poly.type
_entity_poly.pdbx_seq_one_letter_code
_entity_poly.pdbx_strand_id
1 'polypeptide(L)'
;MVLHLALLAAVIAFFASIVYINLRVHIATMRTRVNQDPFPLQGATRQQALAKIEQWEAQRKKLGPIAVSLIGAAIGLAMLFPSAFR
;
A
#
# COMPACT_ATOMS: atom_id res chain seq x y z
N MET A 1 25.24 -1.60 -14.69
CA MET A 1 23.82 -1.33 -15.03
C MET A 1 22.84 -2.18 -14.23
N VAL A 2 23.01 -3.50 -14.14
CA VAL A 2 22.00 -4.38 -13.51
C VAL A 2 21.88 -4.21 -11.98
N LEU A 3 22.98 -3.89 -11.28
CA LEU A 3 22.97 -3.54 -9.85
C LEU A 3 22.06 -2.32 -9.54
N HIS A 4 22.02 -1.32 -10.45
CA HIS A 4 21.18 -0.14 -10.27
C HIS A 4 19.69 -0.45 -10.45
N LEU A 5 19.35 -1.36 -11.36
CA LEU A 5 17.98 -1.84 -11.56
C LEU A 5 17.47 -2.66 -10.37
N ALA A 6 18.33 -3.53 -9.83
CA ALA A 6 18.05 -4.29 -8.62
C ALA A 6 17.79 -3.39 -7.41
N LEU A 7 18.65 -2.37 -7.21
CA LEU A 7 18.50 -1.40 -6.14
C LEU A 7 17.22 -0.56 -6.31
N LEU A 8 16.92 -0.12 -7.54
CA LEU A 8 15.67 0.59 -7.86
C LEU A 8 14.44 -0.26 -7.54
N ALA A 9 14.44 -1.53 -7.94
CA ALA A 9 13.35 -2.46 -7.66
C ALA A 9 13.15 -2.67 -6.14
N ALA A 10 14.24 -2.82 -5.39
CA ALA A 10 14.20 -2.94 -3.93
C ALA A 10 13.64 -1.68 -3.26
N VAL A 11 14.05 -0.48 -3.70
CA VAL A 11 13.53 0.79 -3.20
C VAL A 11 12.04 0.95 -3.52
N ILE A 12 11.60 0.59 -4.71
CA ILE A 12 10.18 0.63 -5.12
C ILE A 12 9.36 -0.35 -4.27
N ALA A 13 9.85 -1.58 -4.06
CA ALA A 13 9.17 -2.58 -3.25
C ALA A 13 9.08 -2.16 -1.77
N PHE A 14 10.15 -1.57 -1.22
CA PHE A 14 10.17 -1.03 0.14
C PHE A 14 9.18 0.13 0.31
N PHE A 15 9.17 1.07 -0.65
CA PHE A 15 8.25 2.20 -0.64
C PHE A 15 6.79 1.75 -0.75
N ALA A 16 6.50 0.80 -1.65
CA ALA A 16 5.18 0.20 -1.78
C ALA A 16 4.73 -0.49 -0.48
N SER A 17 5.65 -1.16 0.22
CA SER A 17 5.37 -1.80 1.51
C SER A 17 5.03 -0.77 2.60
N ILE A 18 5.79 0.33 2.69
CA ILE A 18 5.50 1.43 3.63
C ILE A 18 4.14 2.04 3.34
N VAL A 19 3.85 2.36 2.07
CA VAL A 19 2.57 2.95 1.67
C VAL A 19 1.41 2.01 2.00
N TYR A 20 1.58 0.70 1.75
CA TYR A 20 0.57 -0.30 2.07
C TYR A 20 0.29 -0.41 3.58
N ILE A 21 1.35 -0.42 4.41
CA ILE A 21 1.22 -0.46 5.87
C ILE A 21 0.57 0.82 6.39
N ASN A 22 1.04 1.99 5.95
CA ASN A 22 0.46 3.28 6.34
C ASN A 22 -1.02 3.38 5.96
N LEU A 23 -1.40 2.95 4.75
CA LEU A 23 -2.79 2.94 4.32
C LEU A 23 -3.65 2.01 5.20
N ARG A 24 -3.11 0.84 5.58
CA ARG A 24 -3.80 -0.09 6.47
C ARG A 24 -4.01 0.48 7.88
N VAL A 25 -2.96 1.09 8.45
CA VAL A 25 -3.02 1.75 9.76
C VAL A 25 -3.96 2.96 9.71
N HIS A 26 -3.95 3.73 8.63
CA HIS A 26 -4.83 4.88 8.45
C HIS A 26 -6.30 4.47 8.41
N ILE A 27 -6.63 3.44 7.62
CA ILE A 27 -7.98 2.86 7.56
C ILE A 27 -8.43 2.37 8.94
N ALA A 28 -7.58 1.62 9.65
CA ALA A 28 -7.88 1.12 10.98
C ALA A 28 -8.12 2.28 11.97
N THR A 29 -7.25 3.29 11.97
CA THR A 29 -7.36 4.47 12.83
C THR A 29 -8.66 5.22 12.56
N MET A 30 -9.00 5.45 11.28
CA MET A 30 -10.23 6.16 10.91
C MET A 30 -11.47 5.35 11.27
N ARG A 31 -11.45 4.02 11.11
CA ARG A 31 -12.53 3.14 11.55
C ARG A 31 -12.73 3.19 13.06
N THR A 32 -11.66 3.20 13.85
CA THR A 32 -11.73 3.38 15.30
C THR A 32 -12.30 4.74 15.66
N ARG A 33 -11.84 5.82 15.04
CA ARG A 33 -12.36 7.18 15.27
C ARG A 33 -13.84 7.31 14.91
N VAL A 34 -14.31 6.63 13.87
CA VAL A 34 -15.72 6.65 13.47
C VAL A 34 -16.62 5.94 14.48
N ASN A 35 -16.13 4.85 15.07
CA ASN A 35 -16.85 4.05 16.06
C ASN A 35 -16.72 4.57 17.50
N GLN A 36 -15.84 5.55 17.74
CA GLN A 36 -15.72 6.20 19.05
C GLN A 36 -16.87 7.19 19.26
N ASP A 37 -17.40 7.21 20.49
CA ASP A 37 -18.35 8.20 20.99
C ASP A 37 -17.65 9.07 22.05
N PRO A 38 -17.76 10.42 21.98
CA PRO A 38 -18.45 11.19 20.94
C PRO A 38 -17.70 11.17 19.61
N PHE A 39 -18.45 11.19 18.50
CA PHE A 39 -17.88 11.17 17.15
C PHE A 39 -16.98 12.40 16.90
N PRO A 40 -15.65 12.23 16.74
CA PRO A 40 -14.70 13.34 16.81
C PRO A 40 -14.52 14.10 15.49
N LEU A 41 -15.10 13.62 14.38
CA LEU A 41 -14.93 14.24 13.06
C LEU A 41 -15.92 15.41 12.91
N GLN A 42 -15.47 16.61 13.28
CA GLN A 42 -16.22 17.85 13.05
C GLN A 42 -16.47 18.07 11.55
N GLY A 43 -17.74 18.23 11.15
CA GLY A 43 -18.12 18.59 9.78
C GLY A 43 -18.35 17.41 8.81
N ALA A 44 -18.28 16.15 9.26
CA ALA A 44 -18.68 14.99 8.48
C ALA A 44 -19.72 14.16 9.23
N THR A 45 -20.64 13.50 8.54
CA THR A 45 -21.51 12.50 9.18
C THR A 45 -20.80 11.15 9.28
N ARG A 46 -21.18 10.31 10.27
CA ARG A 46 -20.67 8.92 10.40
C ARG A 46 -20.76 8.16 9.07
N GLN A 47 -21.86 8.32 8.33
CA GLN A 47 -22.05 7.71 7.01
C GLN A 47 -21.00 8.16 5.97
N GLN A 48 -20.70 9.45 5.89
CA GLN A 48 -19.69 9.97 4.95
C GLN A 48 -18.28 9.44 5.28
N ALA A 49 -17.95 9.32 6.56
CA ALA A 49 -16.68 8.77 7.00
C ALA A 49 -16.56 7.27 6.69
N LEU A 50 -17.63 6.49 6.88
CA LEU A 50 -17.70 5.08 6.48
C LEU A 50 -17.56 4.90 4.96
N ALA A 51 -18.25 5.71 4.16
CA ALA A 51 -18.16 5.65 2.70
C ALA A 51 -16.73 5.95 2.20
N LYS A 52 -16.02 6.91 2.82
CA LYS A 52 -14.60 7.17 2.52
C LYS A 52 -13.69 6.00 2.91
N ILE A 53 -13.93 5.38 4.07
CA ILE A 53 -13.17 4.19 4.50
C ILE A 53 -13.34 3.05 3.48
N GLU A 54 -14.56 2.82 3.01
CA GLU A 54 -14.86 1.78 2.02
C GLU A 54 -14.18 2.06 0.67
N GLN A 55 -14.15 3.34 0.24
CA GLN A 55 -13.38 3.75 -0.94
C GLN A 55 -11.88 3.50 -0.77
N TRP A 56 -11.30 3.79 0.40
CA TRP A 56 -9.89 3.51 0.67
C TRP A 56 -9.59 2.01 0.72
N GLU A 57 -10.49 1.19 1.26
CA GLU A 57 -10.38 -0.27 1.20
C GLU A 57 -10.44 -0.79 -0.24
N ALA A 58 -11.33 -0.25 -1.07
CA ALA A 58 -11.40 -0.57 -2.48
C ALA A 58 -10.12 -0.18 -3.24
N GLN A 59 -9.55 1.00 -2.94
CA GLN A 59 -8.26 1.43 -3.49
C GLN A 59 -7.11 0.51 -3.04
N ARG A 60 -7.05 0.15 -1.75
CA ARG A 60 -6.08 -0.82 -1.23
C ARG A 60 -6.20 -2.18 -1.93
N LYS A 61 -7.41 -2.65 -2.18
CA LYS A 61 -7.68 -3.93 -2.87
C LYS A 61 -7.23 -3.89 -4.33
N LYS A 62 -7.37 -2.74 -5.01
CA LYS A 62 -6.85 -2.53 -6.38
C LYS A 62 -5.32 -2.42 -6.42
N LEU A 63 -4.69 -1.87 -5.38
CA LEU A 63 -3.23 -1.78 -5.28
C LEU A 63 -2.56 -3.13 -5.02
N GLY A 64 -3.26 -4.09 -4.41
CA GLY A 64 -2.78 -5.46 -4.19
C GLY A 64 -2.22 -6.15 -5.46
N PRO A 65 -3.02 -6.35 -6.52
CA PRO A 65 -2.56 -6.99 -7.74
C PRO A 65 -1.47 -6.19 -8.48
N ILE A 66 -1.46 -4.86 -8.36
CA ILE A 66 -0.40 -4.01 -8.93
C ILE A 66 0.92 -4.26 -8.19
N ALA A 67 0.90 -4.31 -6.85
CA ALA A 67 2.07 -4.63 -6.05
C ALA A 67 2.59 -6.05 -6.32
N VAL A 68 1.68 -7.04 -6.43
CA VAL A 68 2.05 -8.42 -6.80
C VAL A 68 2.68 -8.48 -8.19
N SER A 69 2.14 -7.76 -9.17
CA SER A 69 2.69 -7.70 -10.52
C SER A 69 4.08 -7.06 -10.56
N LEU A 70 4.30 -6.02 -9.77
CA LEU A 70 5.61 -5.37 -9.62
C LEU A 70 6.64 -6.29 -8.95
N ILE A 71 6.23 -7.04 -7.92
CA ILE A 71 7.10 -8.03 -7.26
C ILE A 71 7.42 -9.18 -8.23
N GLY A 72 6.43 -9.70 -8.95
CA GLY A 72 6.64 -10.73 -9.97
C GLY A 72 7.58 -10.28 -11.08
N ALA A 73 7.44 -9.03 -11.55
CA ALA A 73 8.34 -8.43 -12.52
C ALA A 73 9.77 -8.30 -11.96
N ALA A 74 9.92 -7.88 -10.69
CA ALA A 74 11.22 -7.78 -10.04
C ALA A 74 11.91 -9.14 -9.86
N ILE A 75 11.16 -10.18 -9.45
CA ILE A 75 11.68 -11.55 -9.31
C ILE A 75 12.05 -12.12 -10.68
N GLY A 76 11.21 -11.93 -11.70
CA GLY A 76 11.51 -12.36 -13.07
C GLY A 76 12.78 -11.71 -13.61
N LEU A 77 12.96 -10.41 -13.36
CA LEU A 77 14.20 -9.69 -13.69
C LEU A 77 15.42 -10.25 -12.93
N ALA A 78 15.27 -10.56 -11.64
CA ALA A 78 16.35 -11.13 -10.84
C ALA A 78 16.74 -12.55 -11.32
N MET A 79 15.77 -13.36 -11.73
CA MET A 79 16.02 -14.71 -12.29
C MET A 79 16.70 -14.68 -13.66
N LEU A 80 16.38 -13.69 -14.49
CA LEU A 80 17.03 -13.52 -15.80
C LEU A 80 18.47 -13.01 -15.69
N PHE A 81 18.83 -12.36 -14.57
CA PHE A 81 20.17 -11.79 -14.37
C PHE A 81 20.74 -12.10 -12.97
N PRO A 82 21.04 -13.39 -12.68
CA PRO A 82 21.54 -13.79 -11.37
C PRO A 82 22.93 -13.22 -11.04
N SER A 83 23.72 -12.86 -12.05
CA SER A 83 25.07 -12.26 -11.90
C SER A 83 25.05 -10.81 -11.43
N ALA A 84 23.89 -10.16 -11.35
CA ALA A 84 23.75 -8.77 -10.90
C ALA A 84 23.51 -8.61 -9.39
N PHE A 85 23.20 -9.71 -8.72
CA PHE A 85 22.90 -9.80 -7.30
C PHE A 85 23.99 -10.53 -6.51
N ARG A 86 25.11 -10.86 -7.17
CA ARG A 86 26.28 -11.48 -6.54
C ARG A 86 27.33 -10.42 -6.18
#